data_AF-A0A2D5IPL4-F1
#
_entry.id   AF-A0A2D5IPL4-F1
#
_cell.length_a   1.000
_cell.length_b   1.000
_cell.length_c   1.000
_cell.angle_alpha   90.00
_cell.angle_beta   90.00
_cell.angle_gamma   90.00
#
_symmetry.space_group_name_H-M   'P 1'
#
loop_
_entity.id
_entity.type
_entity.pdbx_description
1 polymer ?
#
loop_
_entity_poly.entity_id
_entity_poly.type
_entity_poly.pdbx_seq_one_letter_code
_entity_poly.pdbx_strand_id
1 'polypeptide(L)'
;MQTPSRTPARCESCDYDLRGIAVGGRCPECGTIVPEPPARSAVDGGRPDHRDSGLQVVAACQYLALIPMSGLMFPGCAGPALGVISVFGPVGRLVALRARWRRSPLQAIEPDGLGRLLLRLALLETCVAVAYLATVIGLLPGLASFPTLVAYALMATISVSMTNFKLRRIFEDWQLRLPDLLARIGFIAGCLAGLSTTAFIIVWIARPNPDIAGILIVIGLAVGVVMSLLAVFAARDGLGRVESVLITDLIEAHADQSDREPRPLADRFRTTPSPDPLPLEPERPPVRSDLEKP
;
A
#
# COMPACT_ATOMS: atom_id res chain seq x y z
N MET A 1 1.72 10.14 35.66
CA MET A 1 0.90 8.98 36.11
C MET A 1 0.52 8.19 34.87
N GLN A 2 1.23 7.10 34.60
CA GLN A 2 0.94 6.14 33.53
C GLN A 2 0.49 4.84 34.20
N THR A 3 -0.70 4.36 33.86
CA THR A 3 -1.25 3.08 34.30
C THR A 3 -0.53 1.95 33.56
N PRO A 4 0.12 0.99 34.24
CA PRO A 4 0.71 -0.15 33.57
C PRO A 4 -0.40 -1.10 33.11
N SER A 5 -0.33 -1.50 31.83
CA SER A 5 -1.23 -2.49 31.22
C SER A 5 -1.15 -3.81 31.98
N ARG A 6 -2.20 -4.15 32.73
CA ARG A 6 -2.35 -5.44 33.42
C ARG A 6 -2.56 -6.56 32.39
N THR A 7 -1.55 -7.39 32.19
CA THR A 7 -1.76 -8.81 31.86
C THR A 7 -2.64 -9.42 32.95
N PRO A 8 -3.58 -10.35 32.66
CA PRO A 8 -4.38 -10.98 33.71
C PRO A 8 -3.47 -11.86 34.56
N ALA A 9 -2.93 -11.28 35.63
CA ALA A 9 -2.05 -11.98 36.56
C ALA A 9 -2.82 -12.95 37.48
N ARG A 10 -4.16 -12.90 37.48
CA ARG A 10 -5.01 -13.70 38.37
C ARG A 10 -6.21 -14.29 37.65
N CYS A 11 -6.64 -15.46 38.12
CA CYS A 11 -7.83 -16.15 37.63
C CYS A 11 -9.10 -15.42 38.08
N GLU A 12 -10.02 -15.13 37.16
CA GLU A 12 -11.24 -14.40 37.48
C GLU A 12 -12.22 -15.20 38.36
N SER A 13 -12.13 -16.54 38.36
CA SER A 13 -13.05 -17.39 39.15
C SER A 13 -12.58 -17.66 40.58
N CYS A 14 -11.27 -17.70 40.83
CA CYS A 14 -10.72 -18.11 42.14
C CYS A 14 -9.56 -17.24 42.63
N ASP A 15 -9.22 -16.16 41.92
CA ASP A 15 -8.11 -15.24 42.21
C ASP A 15 -6.71 -15.88 42.26
N TYR A 16 -6.56 -17.13 41.82
CA TYR A 16 -5.27 -17.82 41.73
C TYR A 16 -4.30 -17.10 40.80
N ASP A 17 -3.02 -17.04 41.19
CA ASP A 17 -1.96 -16.37 40.42
C ASP A 17 -1.58 -17.19 39.18
N LEU A 18 -1.83 -16.63 37.99
CA LEU A 18 -1.64 -17.32 36.71
C LEU A 18 -0.23 -17.13 36.13
N ARG A 19 0.71 -16.54 36.87
CA ARG A 19 2.10 -16.36 36.39
C ARG A 19 2.75 -17.71 36.09
N GLY A 20 3.09 -17.93 34.82
CA GLY A 20 3.76 -19.15 34.33
C GLY A 20 2.83 -20.18 33.69
N ILE A 21 1.52 -19.94 33.68
CA ILE A 21 0.56 -20.78 32.96
C ILE A 21 0.50 -20.33 31.49
N ALA A 22 0.56 -21.30 30.57
CA ALA A 22 0.45 -21.03 29.14
C ALA A 22 -0.90 -20.41 28.78
N VAL A 23 -0.89 -19.49 27.83
CA VAL A 23 -2.08 -18.85 27.27
C VAL A 23 -3.01 -19.93 26.69
N GLY A 24 -4.31 -19.92 27.06
CA GLY A 24 -5.26 -20.99 26.74
C GLY A 24 -5.19 -22.22 27.65
N GLY A 25 -4.33 -22.22 28.67
CA GLY A 25 -4.25 -23.26 29.71
C GLY A 25 -5.41 -23.20 30.71
N ARG A 26 -5.52 -24.20 31.58
CA ARG A 26 -6.50 -24.24 32.68
C ARG A 26 -5.89 -23.77 33.99
N CYS A 27 -6.65 -23.04 34.79
CA CYS A 27 -6.30 -22.73 36.17
C CYS A 27 -6.21 -24.03 36.99
N PRO A 28 -5.11 -24.28 37.73
CA PRO A 28 -4.93 -25.51 38.50
C PRO A 28 -5.88 -25.62 39.69
N GLU A 29 -6.38 -24.51 40.22
CA GLU A 29 -7.29 -24.52 41.39
C GLU A 29 -8.74 -24.79 40.98
N CYS A 30 -9.27 -24.04 40.02
CA CYS A 30 -10.69 -24.07 39.69
C CYS A 30 -11.03 -24.67 38.32
N GLY A 31 -10.02 -25.02 37.52
CA GLY A 31 -10.19 -25.60 36.18
C GLY A 31 -10.68 -24.62 35.11
N THR A 32 -10.93 -23.35 35.45
CA THR A 32 -11.35 -22.30 34.53
C THR A 32 -10.27 -22.10 33.46
N ILE A 33 -10.67 -22.03 32.20
CA ILE A 33 -9.77 -21.78 31.08
C ILE A 33 -9.30 -20.33 31.16
N VAL A 34 -7.99 -20.12 31.16
CA VAL A 34 -7.39 -18.78 31.12
C VAL A 34 -7.65 -18.22 29.72
N PRO A 35 -8.48 -17.18 29.59
CA PRO A 35 -8.74 -16.58 28.29
C PRO A 35 -7.43 -16.06 27.72
N GLU A 36 -7.21 -16.34 26.44
CA GLU A 36 -6.13 -15.73 25.69
C GLU A 36 -6.29 -14.21 25.83
N PRO A 37 -5.29 -13.47 26.36
CA PRO A 37 -5.43 -12.02 26.44
C PRO A 37 -5.75 -11.58 25.02
N PRO A 38 -6.84 -10.80 24.82
CA PRO A 38 -7.27 -10.41 23.49
C PRO A 38 -6.04 -9.91 22.77
N ALA A 39 -5.69 -10.57 21.66
CA ALA A 39 -4.51 -10.23 20.87
C ALA A 39 -4.53 -8.72 20.74
N ARG A 40 -3.56 -8.02 21.36
CA ARG A 40 -3.55 -6.55 21.50
C ARG A 40 -4.05 -6.01 20.18
N SER A 41 -5.30 -5.56 20.18
CA SER A 41 -5.96 -5.23 18.93
C SER A 41 -5.11 -4.09 18.38
N ALA A 42 -4.82 -4.11 17.08
CA ALA A 42 -4.25 -2.93 16.44
C ALA A 42 -5.18 -1.69 16.57
N VAL A 43 -6.34 -1.86 17.23
CA VAL A 43 -7.46 -0.94 17.35
C VAL A 43 -7.66 -0.44 18.80
N ASP A 44 -6.99 -1.00 19.81
CA ASP A 44 -6.98 -0.46 21.19
C ASP A 44 -6.21 0.88 21.28
N GLY A 45 -5.55 1.28 20.18
CA GLY A 45 -4.90 2.57 20.00
C GLY A 45 -5.82 3.70 19.50
N GLY A 46 -7.13 3.47 19.39
CA GLY A 46 -8.06 4.41 18.78
C GLY A 46 -8.27 4.14 17.30
N ARG A 47 -9.39 4.66 16.76
CA ARG A 47 -9.77 4.61 15.34
C ARG A 47 -8.53 4.72 14.45
N PRO A 48 -8.24 3.78 13.55
CA PRO A 48 -7.09 3.89 12.65
C PRO A 48 -7.20 5.21 11.89
N ASP A 49 -6.38 6.17 12.29
CA ASP A 49 -6.41 7.52 11.75
C ASP A 49 -5.79 7.48 10.36
N HIS A 50 -6.36 8.22 9.39
CA HIS A 50 -5.86 8.35 8.01
C HIS A 50 -4.35 8.71 7.93
N ARG A 51 -3.74 9.16 9.03
CA ARG A 51 -2.35 9.60 9.09
C ARG A 51 -1.33 8.47 9.11
N ASP A 52 -1.74 7.26 9.48
CA ASP A 52 -0.81 6.17 9.76
C ASP A 52 -0.51 5.28 8.53
N SER A 53 -1.36 5.30 7.51
CA SER A 53 -1.19 4.50 6.30
C SER A 53 0.05 4.93 5.46
N GLY A 54 0.35 6.23 5.46
CA GLY A 54 1.31 6.85 4.52
C GLY A 54 0.77 7.11 3.11
N LEU A 55 -0.41 6.62 2.72
CA LEU A 55 -1.02 6.89 1.42
C LEU A 55 -1.33 8.37 1.23
N GLN A 56 -1.80 9.06 2.27
CA GLN A 56 -2.00 10.51 2.26
C GLN A 56 -0.72 11.28 1.93
N VAL A 57 0.42 10.85 2.49
CA VAL A 57 1.73 11.45 2.19
C VAL A 57 2.10 11.18 0.73
N VAL A 58 1.85 9.96 0.23
CA VAL A 58 2.09 9.61 -1.16
C VAL A 58 1.28 10.51 -2.10
N ALA A 59 -0.01 10.68 -1.80
CA ALA A 59 -0.94 11.52 -2.54
C ALA A 59 -0.55 13.01 -2.51
N ALA A 60 -0.07 13.51 -1.36
CA ALA A 60 0.41 14.88 -1.24
C ALA A 60 1.70 15.11 -2.05
N CYS A 61 2.66 14.20 -1.94
CA CYS A 61 3.93 14.26 -2.68
C CYS A 61 3.73 14.13 -4.20
N GLN A 62 2.60 13.59 -4.67
CA GLN A 62 2.26 13.53 -6.09
C GLN A 62 2.18 14.93 -6.72
N TYR A 63 1.86 15.98 -5.95
CA TYR A 63 1.86 17.36 -6.47
C TYR A 63 3.20 17.84 -6.99
N LEU A 64 4.29 17.34 -6.43
CA LEU A 64 5.63 17.72 -6.87
C LEU A 64 5.98 17.13 -8.25
N ALA A 65 5.26 16.10 -8.72
CA ALA A 65 5.40 15.58 -10.08
C ALA A 65 4.87 16.56 -11.15
N LEU A 66 4.07 17.58 -10.75
CA LEU A 66 3.61 18.64 -11.63
C LEU A 66 4.78 19.34 -12.34
N ILE A 67 5.86 19.61 -11.61
CA ILE A 67 7.01 20.38 -12.10
C ILE A 67 7.71 19.67 -13.27
N PRO A 68 8.19 18.41 -13.12
CA PRO A 68 8.82 17.68 -14.21
C PRO A 68 7.85 17.32 -15.33
N MET A 69 6.57 17.00 -15.03
CA MET A 69 5.60 16.66 -16.07
C MET A 69 5.24 17.84 -16.97
N SER A 70 5.13 19.05 -16.41
CA SER A 70 4.71 20.24 -17.14
C SER A 70 5.83 20.92 -17.93
N GLY A 71 7.08 20.49 -17.73
CA GLY A 71 8.25 21.17 -18.32
C GLY A 71 8.64 22.47 -17.61
N LEU A 72 8.15 22.74 -16.39
CA LEU A 72 8.55 23.92 -15.60
C LEU A 72 10.03 23.92 -15.18
N MET A 73 10.76 22.85 -15.47
CA MET A 73 12.21 22.75 -15.25
C MET A 73 13.04 23.43 -16.34
N PHE A 74 12.46 23.73 -17.49
CA PHE A 74 13.14 24.34 -18.65
C PHE A 74 13.27 25.88 -18.64
N PRO A 75 12.35 26.66 -18.05
CA PRO A 75 12.42 28.12 -18.10
C PRO A 75 13.53 28.73 -17.22
N GLY A 76 14.57 29.25 -17.86
CA GLY A 76 15.54 30.20 -17.29
C GLY A 76 16.17 29.76 -15.95
N CYS A 77 16.44 30.73 -15.08
CA CYS A 77 17.11 30.50 -13.80
C CYS A 77 16.20 29.83 -12.75
N ALA A 78 14.87 29.89 -12.92
CA ALA A 78 13.91 29.32 -11.97
C ALA A 78 13.74 27.80 -12.16
N GLY A 79 13.93 27.29 -13.39
CA GLY A 79 13.75 25.88 -13.73
C GLY A 79 14.56 24.92 -12.86
N PRO A 80 15.88 25.11 -12.69
CA PRO A 80 16.69 24.26 -11.82
C PRO A 80 16.23 24.27 -10.36
N ALA A 81 15.85 25.44 -9.82
CA ALA A 81 15.36 25.54 -8.44
C ALA A 81 14.06 24.77 -8.24
N LEU A 82 13.10 24.90 -9.17
CA LEU A 82 11.87 24.11 -9.18
C LEU A 82 12.16 22.61 -9.31
N GLY A 83 13.11 22.24 -10.18
CA GLY A 83 13.56 20.86 -10.33
C GLY A 83 14.15 20.28 -9.04
N VAL A 84 14.94 21.04 -8.29
CA VAL A 84 15.46 20.60 -6.98
C VAL A 84 14.31 20.38 -5.99
N ILE A 85 13.33 21.29 -5.94
CA ILE A 85 12.15 21.15 -5.08
C ILE A 85 11.35 19.90 -5.46
N SER A 86 11.24 19.58 -6.76
CA SER A 86 10.46 18.42 -7.19
C SER A 86 11.05 17.08 -6.76
N VAL A 87 12.37 17.00 -6.52
CA VAL A 87 13.06 15.79 -6.04
C VAL A 87 12.50 15.29 -4.70
N PHE A 88 12.02 16.19 -3.84
CA PHE A 88 11.40 15.81 -2.57
C PHE A 88 10.11 15.00 -2.74
N GLY A 89 9.44 15.10 -3.90
CA GLY A 89 8.23 14.35 -4.23
C GLY A 89 8.46 12.83 -4.26
N PRO A 90 9.24 12.29 -5.21
CA PRO A 90 9.53 10.86 -5.26
C PRO A 90 10.24 10.34 -4.00
N VAL A 91 11.14 11.12 -3.38
CA VAL A 91 11.78 10.74 -2.11
C VAL A 91 10.75 10.59 -0.99
N GLY A 92 9.85 11.57 -0.83
CA GLY A 92 8.78 11.52 0.16
C GLY A 92 7.85 10.33 -0.04
N ARG A 93 7.49 10.02 -1.30
CA ARG A 93 6.71 8.81 -1.64
C ARG A 93 7.46 7.53 -1.27
N LEU A 94 8.74 7.44 -1.60
CA LEU A 94 9.57 6.27 -1.29
C LEU A 94 9.66 6.04 0.24
N VAL A 95 9.89 7.10 1.01
CA VAL A 95 9.94 7.03 2.48
C VAL A 95 8.59 6.64 3.06
N ALA A 96 7.49 7.26 2.60
CA ALA A 96 6.14 6.93 3.06
C ALA A 96 5.79 5.47 2.79
N LEU A 97 6.10 4.96 1.60
CA LEU A 97 5.82 3.57 1.21
C LEU A 97 6.69 2.56 1.96
N ARG A 98 7.96 2.89 2.26
CA ARG A 98 8.85 1.99 3.00
C ARG A 98 8.61 1.98 4.50
N ALA A 99 8.36 3.14 5.11
CA ALA A 99 8.30 3.28 6.56
C ALA A 99 6.88 3.13 7.12
N ARG A 100 5.87 3.65 6.41
CA ARG A 100 4.48 3.69 6.87
C ARG A 100 3.63 2.61 6.21
N TRP A 101 3.58 2.58 4.88
CA TRP A 101 2.74 1.61 4.15
C TRP A 101 3.07 0.16 4.50
N ARG A 102 4.36 -0.20 4.57
CA ARG A 102 4.80 -1.56 4.97
C ARG A 102 4.39 -2.00 6.38
N ARG A 103 4.07 -1.05 7.26
CA ARG A 103 3.61 -1.33 8.63
C ARG A 103 2.10 -1.18 8.78
N SER A 104 1.42 -0.72 7.73
CA SER A 104 0.00 -0.43 7.76
C SER A 104 -0.81 -1.73 7.73
N PRO A 105 -1.84 -1.87 8.58
CA PRO A 105 -2.75 -3.02 8.51
C PRO A 105 -3.53 -3.08 7.19
N LEU A 106 -3.66 -1.94 6.48
CA LEU A 106 -4.31 -1.85 5.18
C LEU A 106 -3.61 -2.70 4.10
N GLN A 107 -2.35 -3.08 4.32
CA GLN A 107 -1.64 -3.96 3.39
C GLN A 107 -2.29 -5.36 3.29
N ALA A 108 -2.98 -5.82 4.34
CA ALA A 108 -3.64 -7.13 4.33
C ALA A 108 -4.87 -7.18 3.42
N ILE A 109 -5.48 -6.02 3.14
CA ILE A 109 -6.71 -5.87 2.35
C ILE A 109 -6.43 -5.10 1.05
N GLU A 110 -5.15 -4.83 0.74
CA GLU A 110 -4.80 -4.00 -0.42
C GLU A 110 -5.25 -4.67 -1.74
N PRO A 111 -5.83 -3.92 -2.69
CA PRO A 111 -6.12 -4.45 -4.01
C PRO A 111 -4.82 -4.84 -4.71
N ASP A 112 -4.86 -5.97 -5.42
CA ASP A 112 -3.67 -6.72 -5.84
C ASP A 112 -2.56 -5.84 -6.43
N GLY A 113 -1.48 -5.73 -5.67
CA GLY A 113 -0.21 -5.15 -6.11
C GLY A 113 -0.16 -3.62 -6.19
N LEU A 114 -1.14 -2.88 -5.64
CA LEU A 114 -1.10 -1.41 -5.61
C LEU A 114 0.16 -0.89 -4.89
N GLY A 115 0.40 -1.31 -3.64
CA GLY A 115 1.56 -0.86 -2.86
C GLY A 115 2.89 -1.22 -3.53
N ARG A 116 2.98 -2.42 -4.11
CA ARG A 116 4.18 -2.87 -4.85
C ARG A 116 4.44 -2.03 -6.11
N LEU A 117 3.40 -1.68 -6.87
CA LEU A 117 3.51 -0.82 -8.04
C LEU A 117 4.00 0.58 -7.64
N LEU A 118 3.32 1.22 -6.67
CA LEU A 118 3.68 2.55 -6.20
C LEU A 118 5.13 2.60 -5.67
N LEU A 119 5.56 1.57 -4.95
CA LEU A 119 6.93 1.49 -4.43
C LEU A 119 7.97 1.39 -5.55
N ARG A 120 7.70 0.58 -6.59
CA ARG A 120 8.59 0.45 -7.75
C ARG A 120 8.69 1.76 -8.53
N LEU A 121 7.56 2.42 -8.79
CA LEU A 121 7.52 3.72 -9.47
C LEU A 121 8.28 4.78 -8.67
N ALA A 122 8.01 4.89 -7.37
CA ALA A 122 8.70 5.84 -6.49
C ALA A 122 10.22 5.58 -6.44
N LEU A 123 10.65 4.32 -6.39
CA LEU A 123 12.07 3.97 -6.41
C LEU A 123 12.75 4.37 -7.72
N LEU A 124 12.18 4.00 -8.86
CA LEU A 124 12.74 4.34 -10.18
C LEU A 124 12.79 5.85 -10.38
N GLU A 125 11.71 6.55 -10.04
CA GLU A 125 11.65 8.00 -10.15
C GLU A 125 12.63 8.70 -9.21
N THR A 126 12.82 8.18 -7.99
CA THR A 126 13.83 8.71 -7.06
C THR A 126 15.23 8.56 -7.62
N CYS A 127 15.57 7.42 -8.22
CA CYS A 127 16.88 7.22 -8.85
C CYS A 127 17.14 8.27 -9.94
N VAL A 128 16.15 8.52 -10.80
CA VAL A 128 16.28 9.51 -11.88
C VAL A 128 16.29 10.94 -11.35
N ALA A 129 15.48 11.24 -10.32
CA ALA A 129 15.48 12.54 -9.65
C ALA A 129 16.82 12.86 -8.97
N VAL A 130 17.47 11.86 -8.36
CA VAL A 130 18.81 11.99 -7.77
C VAL A 130 19.87 12.19 -8.86
N ALA A 131 19.78 11.48 -9.99
CA ALA A 131 20.67 11.71 -11.13
C ALA A 131 20.52 13.13 -11.70
N TYR A 132 19.29 13.64 -11.79
CA TYR A 132 19.03 15.03 -12.14
C TYR A 132 19.64 16.01 -11.11
N LEU A 133 19.44 15.78 -9.81
CA LEU A 133 20.04 16.61 -8.77
C LEU A 133 21.57 16.63 -8.89
N ALA A 134 22.20 15.48 -9.10
CA ALA A 134 23.64 15.36 -9.31
C ALA A 134 24.14 16.16 -10.53
N THR A 135 23.36 16.23 -11.61
CA THR A 135 23.69 17.13 -12.75
C THR A 135 23.57 18.61 -12.38
N VAL A 136 22.54 19.00 -11.63
CA VAL A 136 22.33 20.42 -11.25
C VAL A 136 23.43 20.93 -10.33
N ILE A 137 23.92 20.12 -9.39
CA ILE A 137 25.00 20.51 -8.47
C ILE A 137 26.41 20.31 -9.06
N GLY A 138 26.53 19.87 -10.32
CA GLY A 138 27.80 19.72 -11.02
C GLY A 138 28.62 18.47 -10.69
N LEU A 139 28.02 17.44 -10.08
CA LEU A 139 28.68 16.13 -9.86
C LEU A 139 28.81 15.32 -11.16
N LEU A 140 27.90 15.53 -12.10
CA LEU A 140 27.89 14.86 -13.40
C LEU A 140 28.32 15.85 -14.51
N PRO A 141 28.92 15.35 -15.61
CA PRO A 141 29.39 16.21 -16.69
C PRO A 141 28.24 17.00 -17.31
N GLY A 142 28.52 18.22 -17.81
CA GLY A 142 27.49 19.08 -18.40
C GLY A 142 26.71 18.42 -19.55
N LEU A 143 27.33 17.49 -20.28
CA LEU A 143 26.69 16.68 -21.32
C LEU A 143 25.54 15.80 -20.79
N ALA A 144 25.53 15.48 -19.49
CA ALA A 144 24.48 14.69 -18.85
C ALA A 144 23.25 15.53 -18.47
N SER A 145 23.32 16.87 -18.47
CA SER A 145 22.22 17.75 -18.04
C SER A 145 20.93 17.54 -18.83
N PHE A 146 21.04 17.46 -20.16
CA PHE A 146 19.91 17.25 -21.04
C PHE A 146 19.27 15.85 -20.87
N PRO A 147 20.01 14.72 -20.96
CA PRO A 147 19.40 13.40 -20.81
C PRO A 147 18.82 13.14 -19.42
N THR A 148 19.42 13.65 -18.33
CA THR A 148 18.84 13.47 -16.99
C THR A 148 17.55 14.25 -16.82
N LEU A 149 17.46 15.45 -17.39
CA LEU A 149 16.25 16.26 -17.36
C LEU A 149 15.11 15.56 -18.14
N VAL A 150 15.37 15.12 -19.38
CA VAL A 150 14.39 14.38 -20.19
C VAL A 150 13.94 13.09 -19.49
N ALA A 151 14.90 12.32 -18.98
CA ALA A 151 14.60 11.09 -18.24
C ALA A 151 13.71 11.38 -17.02
N TYR A 152 13.96 12.47 -16.29
CA TYR A 152 13.17 12.81 -15.12
C TYR A 152 11.73 13.21 -15.48
N ALA A 153 11.56 14.05 -16.51
CA ALA A 153 10.24 14.43 -17.03
C ALA A 153 9.43 13.21 -17.50
N LEU A 154 10.06 12.29 -18.24
CA LEU A 154 9.44 11.05 -18.70
C LEU A 154 9.08 10.14 -17.53
N MET A 155 9.97 9.95 -16.56
CA MET A 155 9.70 9.10 -15.40
C MET A 155 8.56 9.63 -14.52
N ALA A 156 8.50 10.95 -14.29
CA ALA A 156 7.39 11.57 -13.57
C ALA A 156 6.06 11.35 -14.30
N THR A 157 6.07 11.47 -15.63
CA THR A 157 4.90 11.20 -16.47
C THR A 157 4.45 9.75 -16.36
N ILE A 158 5.38 8.79 -16.54
CA ILE A 158 5.09 7.36 -16.43
C ILE A 158 4.54 7.03 -15.05
N SER A 159 5.15 7.58 -14.00
CA SER A 159 4.75 7.39 -12.60
C SER A 159 3.31 7.82 -12.36
N VAL A 160 2.93 9.04 -12.76
CA VAL A 160 1.58 9.58 -12.56
C VAL A 160 0.55 8.86 -13.44
N SER A 161 0.87 8.61 -14.71
CA SER A 161 -0.03 7.89 -15.63
C SER A 161 -0.27 6.46 -15.19
N MET A 162 0.76 5.71 -14.78
CA MET A 162 0.59 4.33 -14.29
C MET A 162 -0.18 4.28 -12.97
N THR A 163 -0.04 5.29 -12.12
CA THR A 163 -0.84 5.42 -10.89
C THR A 163 -2.33 5.60 -11.25
N ASN A 164 -2.66 6.54 -12.13
CA ASN A 164 -4.04 6.75 -12.60
C ASN A 164 -4.61 5.52 -13.31
N PHE A 165 -3.82 4.84 -14.13
CA PHE A 165 -4.23 3.61 -14.79
C PHE A 165 -4.58 2.49 -13.79
N LYS A 166 -3.76 2.31 -12.76
CA LYS A 166 -4.04 1.32 -11.71
C LYS A 166 -5.25 1.69 -10.87
N LEU A 167 -5.40 2.97 -10.51
CA LEU A 167 -6.58 3.49 -9.81
C LEU A 167 -7.87 3.25 -10.61
N ARG A 168 -7.83 3.51 -11.92
CA ARG A 168 -8.94 3.25 -12.83
C ARG A 168 -9.41 1.79 -12.72
N ARG A 169 -8.49 0.82 -12.83
CA ARG A 169 -8.82 -0.61 -12.71
C ARG A 169 -9.45 -0.94 -11.36
N ILE A 170 -8.90 -0.42 -10.27
CA ILE A 170 -9.44 -0.62 -8.92
C ILE A 170 -10.88 -0.09 -8.81
N PHE A 171 -11.14 1.11 -9.33
CA PHE A 171 -12.48 1.70 -9.29
C PHE A 171 -13.47 1.03 -10.21
N GLU A 172 -13.01 0.49 -11.34
CA GLU A 172 -13.79 -0.36 -12.23
C GLU A 172 -14.23 -1.64 -11.51
N ASP A 173 -13.30 -2.31 -10.81
CA ASP A 173 -13.57 -3.51 -10.00
C ASP A 173 -14.58 -3.22 -8.87
N TRP A 174 -14.47 -2.04 -8.24
CA TRP A 174 -15.39 -1.59 -7.18
C TRP A 174 -16.70 -0.97 -7.71
N GLN A 175 -16.91 -0.93 -9.03
CA GLN A 175 -18.10 -0.37 -9.67
C GLN A 175 -18.36 1.12 -9.35
N LEU A 176 -17.32 1.88 -8.98
CA LEU A 176 -17.42 3.30 -8.66
C LEU A 176 -17.26 4.16 -9.93
N ARG A 177 -18.38 4.53 -10.56
CA ARG A 177 -18.40 5.24 -11.86
C ARG A 177 -17.67 6.58 -11.89
N LEU A 178 -17.88 7.43 -10.88
CA LEU A 178 -17.29 8.78 -10.85
C LEU A 178 -15.75 8.74 -10.63
N PRO A 179 -15.22 7.99 -9.64
CA PRO A 179 -13.78 7.79 -9.52
C PRO A 179 -13.11 7.15 -10.75
N ASP A 180 -13.73 6.16 -11.39
CA ASP A 180 -13.21 5.54 -12.64
C ASP A 180 -13.03 6.60 -13.73
N LEU A 181 -14.06 7.42 -13.96
CA LEU A 181 -14.04 8.48 -14.97
C LEU A 181 -12.94 9.50 -14.67
N LEU A 182 -12.78 9.91 -13.40
CA LEU A 182 -11.72 10.85 -13.01
C LEU A 182 -10.33 10.26 -13.22
N ALA A 183 -10.11 8.99 -12.85
CA ALA A 183 -8.85 8.30 -13.06
C ALA A 183 -8.54 8.12 -14.57
N ARG A 184 -9.55 7.87 -15.39
CA ARG A 184 -9.43 7.81 -16.85
C ARG A 184 -9.02 9.15 -17.45
N ILE A 185 -9.68 10.25 -17.05
CA ILE A 185 -9.29 11.60 -17.46
C ILE A 185 -7.85 11.90 -17.01
N GLY A 186 -7.51 11.55 -15.77
CA GLY A 186 -6.16 11.73 -15.23
C GLY A 186 -5.09 10.97 -16.00
N PHE A 187 -5.37 9.74 -16.43
CA PHE A 187 -4.47 8.96 -17.28
C PHE A 187 -4.26 9.61 -18.65
N ILE A 188 -5.35 10.01 -19.32
CA ILE A 188 -5.27 10.66 -20.64
C ILE A 188 -4.51 11.97 -20.53
N ALA A 189 -4.83 12.80 -19.53
CA ALA A 189 -4.15 14.06 -19.27
C ALA A 189 -2.66 13.84 -18.98
N GLY A 190 -2.30 12.81 -18.21
CA GLY A 190 -0.90 12.48 -17.93
C GLY A 190 -0.13 12.13 -19.19
N CYS A 191 -0.70 11.31 -20.07
CA CYS A 191 -0.10 10.99 -21.37
C CYS A 191 0.04 12.22 -22.26
N LEU A 192 -0.98 13.09 -22.33
CA LEU A 192 -0.93 14.33 -23.10
C LEU A 192 0.13 15.31 -22.57
N ALA A 193 0.27 15.43 -21.25
CA ALA A 193 1.32 16.23 -20.63
C ALA A 193 2.72 15.71 -21.01
N GLY A 194 2.92 14.39 -20.96
CA GLY A 194 4.18 13.76 -21.40
C GLY A 194 4.50 14.05 -22.87
N LEU A 195 3.50 13.92 -23.75
CA LEU A 195 3.64 14.21 -25.18
C LEU A 195 3.93 15.68 -25.42
N SER A 196 3.25 16.61 -24.74
CA SER A 196 3.52 18.04 -24.87
C SER A 196 4.92 18.40 -24.41
N THR A 197 5.39 17.82 -23.30
CA THR A 197 6.73 18.08 -22.78
C THR A 197 7.81 17.50 -23.71
N THR A 198 7.57 16.31 -24.27
CA THR A 198 8.47 15.71 -25.27
C THR A 198 8.51 16.53 -26.56
N ALA A 199 7.36 16.98 -27.06
CA ALA A 199 7.27 17.83 -28.24
C ALA A 199 7.98 19.18 -28.01
N PHE A 200 7.78 19.78 -26.83
CA PHE A 200 8.48 20.99 -26.41
C PHE A 200 10.01 20.79 -26.45
N ILE A 201 10.51 19.70 -25.88
CA ILE A 201 11.93 19.35 -25.87
C ILE A 201 12.47 19.27 -27.31
N ILE A 202 11.75 18.59 -28.22
CA ILE A 202 12.16 18.42 -29.62
C ILE A 202 12.23 19.77 -30.33
N VAL A 203 11.19 20.61 -30.18
CA VAL A 203 11.15 21.96 -30.78
C VAL A 203 12.29 22.82 -30.27
N TRP A 204 12.58 22.74 -28.96
CA TRP A 204 13.68 23.48 -28.34
C TRP A 204 15.05 23.08 -28.92
N ILE A 205 15.29 21.79 -29.14
CA ILE A 205 16.53 21.30 -29.76
C ILE A 205 16.62 21.71 -31.24
N ALA A 206 15.51 21.64 -31.97
CA ALA A 206 15.49 21.87 -33.42
C ALA A 206 15.83 23.31 -33.83
N ARG A 207 15.89 24.26 -32.87
CA ARG A 207 16.15 25.70 -33.09
C ARG A 207 15.41 26.28 -34.31
N PRO A 208 14.07 26.14 -34.39
CA PRO A 208 13.31 26.82 -35.43
C PRO A 208 13.38 28.35 -35.24
N ASN A 209 12.87 29.10 -36.23
CA ASN A 209 12.75 30.56 -36.16
C ASN A 209 12.31 31.03 -34.76
N PRO A 210 13.01 32.01 -34.16
CA PRO A 210 12.86 32.35 -32.75
C PRO A 210 11.44 32.79 -32.38
N ASP A 211 10.74 33.47 -33.29
CA ASP A 211 9.38 33.95 -33.07
C ASP A 211 8.36 32.80 -32.99
N ILE A 212 8.49 31.81 -33.89
CA ILE A 212 7.64 30.62 -33.91
C ILE A 212 7.97 29.72 -32.72
N ALA A 213 9.25 29.57 -32.39
CA ALA A 213 9.72 28.81 -31.24
C ALA A 213 9.12 29.36 -29.94
N GLY A 214 9.17 30.68 -29.73
CA GLY A 214 8.64 31.32 -28.53
C GLY A 214 7.15 31.07 -28.32
N ILE A 215 6.34 31.21 -29.38
CA ILE A 215 4.88 30.98 -29.30
C ILE A 215 4.58 29.52 -28.98
N LEU A 216 5.23 28.58 -29.66
CA LEU A 216 5.03 27.14 -29.42
C LEU A 216 5.47 26.72 -28.02
N ILE A 217 6.54 27.33 -27.51
CA ILE A 217 7.03 27.12 -26.13
C ILE A 217 5.97 27.53 -25.11
N VAL A 218 5.39 28.73 -25.25
CA VAL A 218 4.39 29.25 -24.31
C VAL A 218 3.12 28.40 -24.33
N ILE A 219 2.62 28.06 -25.52
CA ILE A 219 1.43 27.22 -25.68
C ILE A 219 1.68 25.82 -25.13
N GLY A 220 2.82 25.22 -25.47
CA GLY A 220 3.21 23.88 -25.00
C GLY A 220 3.32 23.81 -23.48
N LEU A 221 3.94 24.82 -22.87
CA LEU A 221 4.03 24.93 -21.41
C LEU A 221 2.65 25.10 -20.76
N ALA A 222 1.79 25.96 -21.31
CA ALA A 222 0.45 26.18 -20.77
C ALA A 222 -0.40 24.91 -20.82
N VAL A 223 -0.40 24.20 -21.96
CA VAL A 223 -1.08 22.91 -22.11
C VAL A 223 -0.47 21.87 -21.16
N GLY A 224 0.87 21.80 -21.07
CA GLY A 224 1.58 20.90 -20.18
C GLY A 224 1.21 21.10 -18.71
N VAL A 225 1.14 22.34 -18.24
CA VAL A 225 0.72 22.67 -16.87
C VAL A 225 -0.71 22.23 -16.60
N VAL A 226 -1.66 22.58 -17.47
CA VAL A 226 -3.08 22.23 -17.30
C VAL A 226 -3.27 20.71 -17.28
N MET A 227 -2.67 20.00 -18.24
CA MET A 227 -2.78 18.54 -18.33
C MET A 227 -2.11 17.84 -17.15
N SER A 228 -0.95 18.34 -16.70
CA SER A 228 -0.26 17.79 -15.53
C SER A 228 -1.05 18.02 -14.24
N LEU A 229 -1.67 19.20 -14.08
CA LEU A 229 -2.54 19.49 -12.93
C LEU A 229 -3.71 18.53 -12.85
N LEU A 230 -4.41 18.30 -13.97
CA LEU A 230 -5.51 17.35 -14.05
C LEU A 230 -5.06 15.92 -13.70
N ALA A 231 -3.93 15.47 -14.25
CA ALA A 231 -3.39 14.13 -14.01
C ALA A 231 -3.02 13.91 -12.54
N VAL A 232 -2.32 14.87 -11.96
CA VAL A 232 -1.88 14.82 -10.56
C VAL A 232 -3.05 14.93 -9.59
N PHE A 233 -4.01 15.80 -9.87
CA PHE A 233 -5.23 15.93 -9.06
C PHE A 233 -6.02 14.63 -9.04
N ALA A 234 -6.25 14.02 -10.20
CA ALA A 234 -6.93 12.73 -10.30
C ALA A 234 -6.20 11.62 -9.53
N ALA A 235 -4.86 11.57 -9.62
CA ALA A 235 -4.07 10.59 -8.89
C ALA A 235 -4.16 10.78 -7.38
N ARG A 236 -4.09 12.03 -6.89
CA ARG A 236 -4.24 12.35 -5.47
C ARG A 236 -5.63 11.98 -4.95
N ASP A 237 -6.68 12.44 -5.62
CA ASP A 237 -8.06 12.18 -5.21
C ASP A 237 -8.35 10.67 -5.21
N GLY A 238 -7.88 9.97 -6.25
CA GLY A 238 -8.03 8.52 -6.32
C GLY A 238 -7.30 7.77 -5.19
N LEU A 239 -6.07 8.15 -4.86
CA LEU A 239 -5.35 7.54 -3.72
C LEU A 239 -6.08 7.78 -2.40
N GLY A 240 -6.62 8.99 -2.19
CA GLY A 240 -7.41 9.29 -0.99
C GLY A 240 -8.70 8.48 -0.89
N ARG A 241 -9.37 8.24 -2.02
CA ARG A 241 -10.58 7.39 -2.06
C ARG A 241 -10.25 5.92 -1.78
N VAL A 242 -9.19 5.40 -2.39
CA VAL A 242 -8.72 4.03 -2.10
C VAL A 242 -8.41 3.87 -0.61
N GLU A 243 -7.70 4.83 -0.02
CA GLU A 243 -7.44 4.83 1.42
C GLU A 243 -8.73 4.81 2.25
N SER A 244 -9.72 5.63 1.90
CA SER A 244 -10.99 5.67 2.63
C SER A 244 -11.77 4.35 2.55
N VAL A 245 -11.79 3.69 1.40
CA VAL A 245 -12.46 2.39 1.22
C VAL A 245 -11.76 1.32 2.05
N LEU A 246 -10.42 1.23 1.97
CA LEU A 246 -9.64 0.25 2.72
C LEU A 246 -9.81 0.39 4.24
N ILE A 247 -9.98 1.61 4.73
CA ILE A 247 -10.21 1.86 6.16
C ILE A 247 -11.61 1.41 6.57
N THR A 248 -12.62 1.67 5.74
CA THR A 248 -13.98 1.17 5.99
C THR A 248 -14.01 -0.36 6.00
N ASP A 249 -13.41 -1.01 5.01
CA ASP A 249 -13.34 -2.47 4.92
C ASP A 249 -12.60 -3.08 6.12
N LEU A 250 -11.53 -2.43 6.58
CA LEU A 250 -10.80 -2.85 7.77
C LEU A 250 -11.70 -2.77 9.02
N ILE A 251 -12.47 -1.69 9.18
CA ILE A 251 -13.39 -1.51 10.32
C ILE A 251 -14.47 -2.60 10.29
N GLU A 252 -15.08 -2.85 9.13
CA GLU A 252 -16.13 -3.86 8.96
C GLU A 252 -15.58 -5.27 9.24
N ALA A 253 -14.40 -5.62 8.72
CA ALA A 253 -13.78 -6.92 8.97
C ALA A 253 -13.46 -7.17 10.45
N HIS A 254 -13.20 -6.11 11.23
CA HIS A 254 -13.00 -6.24 12.68
C HIS A 254 -14.33 -6.35 13.43
N ALA A 255 -15.36 -5.61 13.02
CA ALA A 255 -16.71 -5.71 13.60
C ALA A 255 -17.27 -7.13 13.50
N ASP A 256 -17.11 -7.77 12.33
CA ASP A 256 -17.52 -9.15 12.08
C ASP A 256 -16.76 -10.18 12.95
N GLN A 257 -15.54 -9.86 13.37
CA GLN A 257 -14.77 -10.72 14.26
C GLN A 257 -15.21 -10.56 15.72
N SER A 258 -15.57 -9.36 16.16
CA SER A 258 -16.09 -9.11 17.50
C SER A 258 -17.48 -9.70 17.73
N ASP A 259 -18.32 -9.79 16.69
CA ASP A 259 -19.68 -10.34 16.78
C ASP A 259 -19.71 -11.88 16.72
N ARG A 260 -18.57 -12.54 16.43
CA ARG A 260 -18.48 -14.00 16.56
C ARG A 260 -18.32 -14.37 18.03
N GLU A 261 -19.26 -15.15 18.56
CA GLU A 261 -19.08 -15.84 19.84
C GLU A 261 -17.70 -16.49 19.90
N PRO A 262 -16.96 -16.36 21.02
CA PRO A 262 -15.65 -16.96 21.15
C PRO A 262 -15.80 -18.46 20.92
N ARG A 263 -15.33 -18.94 19.76
CA ARG A 263 -15.28 -20.36 19.48
C ARG A 263 -14.38 -20.96 20.56
N PRO A 264 -14.90 -21.83 21.45
CA PRO A 264 -14.02 -22.56 22.34
C PRO A 264 -13.03 -23.29 21.45
N LEU A 265 -11.74 -23.11 21.72
CA LEU A 265 -10.68 -23.86 21.07
C LEU A 265 -11.01 -25.34 21.28
N ALA A 266 -11.58 -25.98 20.27
CA ALA A 266 -11.67 -27.42 20.22
C ALA A 266 -10.23 -27.90 20.10
N ASP A 267 -9.64 -28.21 21.26
CA ASP A 267 -8.63 -29.24 21.50
C ASP A 267 -7.70 -29.47 20.30
N ARG A 268 -6.94 -28.43 19.91
CA ARG A 268 -5.94 -28.51 18.82
C ARG A 268 -4.76 -29.44 19.17
N PHE A 269 -4.75 -29.98 20.39
CA PHE A 269 -3.85 -31.03 20.87
C PHE A 269 -4.47 -32.44 20.88
N ARG A 270 -5.74 -32.62 20.47
CA ARG A 270 -6.32 -33.92 20.12
C ARG A 270 -6.37 -34.11 18.61
N THR A 271 -5.21 -34.18 17.98
CA THR A 271 -5.07 -34.80 16.65
C THR A 271 -3.91 -35.78 16.64
N THR A 272 -3.97 -36.76 17.52
CA THR A 272 -3.83 -38.14 17.05
C THR A 272 -5.25 -38.65 16.82
N PRO A 273 -5.63 -39.04 15.59
CA PRO A 273 -6.83 -39.84 15.43
C PRO A 273 -6.64 -41.08 16.31
N SER A 274 -7.62 -41.40 17.15
CA SER A 274 -7.66 -42.72 17.77
C SER A 274 -7.58 -43.73 16.61
N PRO A 275 -6.67 -44.72 16.65
CA PRO A 275 -6.74 -45.81 15.70
C PRO A 275 -8.15 -46.41 15.81
N ASP A 276 -8.77 -46.64 14.67
CA ASP A 276 -10.07 -47.31 14.60
C ASP A 276 -10.02 -48.57 15.47
N PRO A 277 -11.05 -48.83 16.30
CA PRO A 277 -11.12 -50.11 16.98
C PRO A 277 -11.14 -51.20 15.92
N LEU A 278 -10.15 -52.10 16.00
CA LEU A 278 -10.08 -53.28 15.14
C LEU A 278 -11.43 -54.00 15.13
N PRO A 279 -11.89 -54.51 13.98
CA PRO A 279 -13.11 -55.29 13.91
C PRO A 279 -13.05 -56.42 14.93
N LEU A 280 -14.03 -56.49 15.82
CA LEU A 280 -14.18 -57.61 16.75
C LEU A 280 -14.22 -58.90 15.95
N GLU A 281 -13.27 -59.80 16.18
CA GLU A 281 -13.32 -61.16 15.65
C GLU A 281 -14.65 -61.80 16.11
N PRO A 282 -15.39 -62.46 15.21
CA PRO A 282 -16.61 -63.14 15.58
C PRO A 282 -16.32 -64.25 16.61
N GLU A 283 -17.10 -64.27 17.69
CA GLU A 283 -17.06 -65.31 18.73
C GLU A 283 -17.02 -66.71 18.11
N ARG A 284 -15.98 -67.47 18.44
CA ARG A 284 -15.83 -68.85 18.01
C ARG A 284 -16.90 -69.70 18.72
N PRO A 285 -17.73 -70.48 17.99
CA PRO A 285 -18.78 -71.28 18.63
C PRO A 285 -18.17 -72.35 19.54
N PRO A 286 -18.88 -72.74 20.63
CA PRO A 286 -18.38 -73.71 21.59
C PRO A 286 -18.18 -75.08 20.93
N VAL A 287 -17.01 -75.66 21.13
CA VAL A 287 -16.66 -77.02 20.70
C VAL A 287 -17.55 -78.01 21.48
N ARG A 288 -18.40 -78.76 20.77
CA ARG A 288 -19.14 -79.90 21.36
C ARG A 288 -18.16 -81.04 21.61
N SER A 289 -17.92 -81.36 22.87
CA SER A 289 -17.03 -82.42 23.36
C SER A 289 -17.63 -83.84 23.30
N ASP A 290 -18.68 -84.05 22.50
CA ASP A 290 -19.51 -85.26 22.61
C ASP A 290 -19.35 -86.23 21.42
N LEU A 291 -18.35 -86.01 20.55
CA LEU A 291 -18.10 -86.84 19.36
C LEU A 291 -16.76 -87.60 19.38
N GLU A 292 -16.14 -87.77 20.54
CA GLU A 292 -15.02 -88.71 20.71
C GLU A 292 -15.33 -89.67 21.86
N LYS A 293 -15.99 -90.77 21.52
CA LYS A 293 -15.79 -92.05 22.21
C LYS A 293 -15.24 -93.06 21.19
N PRO A 294 -14.34 -93.96 21.64
CA PRO A 294 -13.46 -94.78 20.81
C PRO A 294 -14.19 -95.84 19.97
#